data_AF-A0A3E4PLK2-F1
#
_entry.id   AF-A0A3E4PLK2-F1
#
_cell.length_a   1.000
_cell.length_b   1.000
_cell.length_c   1.000
_cell.angle_alpha   90.00
_cell.angle_beta   90.00
_cell.angle_gamma   90.00
#
_symmetry.space_group_name_H-M   'P 1'
#
loop_
_entity.id
_entity.type
_entity.pdbx_description
1 polymer ?
#
loop_
_entity_poly.entity_id
_entity_poly.type
_entity_poly.pdbx_seq_one_letter_code
_entity_poly.pdbx_strand_id
1 'polypeptide(L)'
;MFDRDYQSNTDVLFINKMISTLGNARDNGGYDRQGLLLLSYPAIESFTLSNFKHHVFEERKETGKELKQYLHSRHINHQNITEESLMCAVRELWEALQKIGKLKLDLDDFREVNKKIFDFEEKEMESNKAYRILSLLCVSLLDLGLLEIEEET
;
A
#
# COMPACT_ATOMS: atom_id res chain seq x y z
N MET A 1 0.15 -5.24 8.51
CA MET A 1 0.03 -3.93 7.81
C MET A 1 0.72 -2.88 8.67
N PHE A 2 1.49 -1.99 8.04
CA PHE A 2 2.26 -0.95 8.72
C PHE A 2 1.83 0.42 8.19
N ASP A 3 1.21 1.24 9.04
CA ASP A 3 0.77 2.58 8.69
C ASP A 3 1.97 3.52 8.66
N ARG A 4 2.15 4.30 7.59
CA ARG A 4 3.33 5.12 7.35
C ARG A 4 2.95 6.56 7.04
N ASP A 5 3.10 7.44 8.02
CA ASP A 5 3.06 8.88 7.78
C ASP A 5 4.31 9.59 8.31
N TYR A 6 4.34 10.91 8.21
CA TYR A 6 5.49 11.70 8.61
C TYR A 6 5.74 11.69 10.12
N GLN A 7 4.70 11.42 10.91
CA GLN A 7 4.73 11.55 12.36
C GLN A 7 4.81 10.21 13.08
N SER A 8 4.56 9.12 12.37
CA SER A 8 4.53 7.75 12.89
C SER A 8 5.39 6.83 12.05
N ASN A 9 5.98 5.83 12.70
CA ASN A 9 6.72 4.78 12.01
C ASN A 9 7.84 5.35 11.12
N THR A 10 8.65 6.28 11.62
CA THR A 10 9.64 7.05 10.84
C THR A 10 11.03 6.41 10.74
N ASP A 11 11.27 5.27 11.41
CA ASP A 11 12.57 4.59 11.39
C ASP A 11 12.81 3.85 10.05
N VAL A 12 13.46 4.58 9.14
CA VAL A 12 13.81 4.12 7.78
C VAL A 12 14.71 2.89 7.80
N LEU A 13 15.66 2.79 8.74
CA LEU A 13 16.59 1.67 8.80
C LEU A 13 15.85 0.40 9.26
N PHE A 14 15.01 0.52 10.26
CA PHE A 14 14.15 -0.56 10.71
C PHE A 14 13.22 -1.03 9.59
N ILE A 15 12.54 -0.12 8.89
CA ILE A 15 11.60 -0.49 7.83
C ILE A 15 12.33 -1.16 6.67
N ASN A 16 13.48 -0.64 6.22
CA ASN A 16 14.28 -1.29 5.19
C ASN A 16 14.69 -2.71 5.60
N LYS A 17 15.11 -2.90 6.87
CA LYS A 17 15.42 -4.23 7.40
C LYS A 17 14.19 -5.13 7.34
N MET A 18 13.01 -4.65 7.76
CA MET A 18 11.78 -5.44 7.72
C MET A 18 11.35 -5.76 6.28
N ILE A 19 11.43 -4.82 5.33
CA ILE A 19 11.18 -5.07 3.90
C ILE A 19 12.09 -6.19 3.39
N SER A 20 13.39 -6.15 3.71
CA SER A 20 14.34 -7.19 3.26
C SER A 20 14.12 -8.57 3.89
N THR A 21 13.44 -8.62 5.05
CA THR A 21 13.22 -9.85 5.83
C THR A 21 11.84 -10.47 5.56
N LEU A 22 10.81 -9.64 5.35
CA LEU A 22 9.40 -10.04 5.31
C LEU A 22 8.83 -9.89 3.90
N GLY A 23 9.32 -10.74 3.00
CA GLY A 23 9.03 -10.74 1.56
C GLY A 23 7.86 -11.59 1.12
N ASN A 24 7.52 -12.60 1.91
CA ASN A 24 6.52 -13.60 1.61
C ASN A 24 5.75 -13.98 2.87
N ALA A 25 4.45 -14.22 2.75
CA ALA A 25 3.60 -14.51 3.91
C ALA A 25 3.92 -15.86 4.57
N ARG A 26 4.46 -16.83 3.82
CA ARG A 26 4.64 -18.23 4.23
C ARG A 26 6.11 -18.57 4.54
N ASP A 27 7.05 -18.21 3.68
CA ASP A 27 8.47 -18.56 3.84
C ASP A 27 9.42 -17.44 3.40
N ASN A 28 10.33 -17.05 4.29
CA ASN A 28 11.36 -16.04 4.03
C ASN A 28 12.80 -16.60 4.12
N GLY A 29 12.99 -17.91 3.93
CA GLY A 29 14.32 -18.50 3.75
C GLY A 29 15.16 -18.62 5.02
N GLY A 30 14.55 -19.08 6.13
CA GLY A 30 15.28 -19.47 7.34
C GLY A 30 15.33 -18.43 8.47
N TYR A 31 14.56 -17.34 8.37
CA TYR A 31 14.26 -16.50 9.53
C TYR A 31 13.16 -17.17 10.38
N ASP A 32 13.25 -17.11 11.71
CA ASP A 32 12.20 -17.57 12.65
C ASP A 32 10.86 -16.79 12.51
N ARG A 33 10.74 -15.90 11.53
CA ARG A 33 9.58 -15.02 11.31
C ARG A 33 9.05 -15.19 9.89
N GLN A 34 7.87 -15.78 9.81
CA GLN A 34 7.02 -15.76 8.62
C GLN A 34 6.25 -14.45 8.56
N GLY A 35 5.94 -13.98 7.35
CA GLY A 35 5.09 -12.81 7.16
C GLY A 35 5.55 -11.89 6.04
N LEU A 36 4.58 -11.17 5.50
CA LEU A 36 4.74 -10.17 4.44
C LEU A 36 4.56 -8.77 5.03
N LEU A 37 5.55 -7.90 4.88
CA LEU A 37 5.40 -6.50 5.29
C LEU A 37 4.67 -5.73 4.20
N LEU A 38 3.51 -5.18 4.55
CA LEU A 38 2.72 -4.30 3.69
C LEU A 38 2.64 -2.92 4.32
N LEU A 39 2.79 -1.89 3.50
CA LEU A 39 2.81 -0.48 3.90
C LEU A 39 1.53 0.22 3.42
N SER A 40 1.09 1.24 4.16
CA SER A 40 0.01 2.12 3.74
C SER A 40 0.38 3.57 4.02
N TYR A 41 0.32 4.40 2.97
CA TYR A 41 0.76 5.80 2.94
C TYR A 41 -0.41 6.73 2.62
N PRO A 42 -0.69 7.74 3.45
CA PRO A 42 -0.04 8.01 4.75
C PRO A 42 -0.50 7.05 5.87
N ALA A 43 -1.60 6.32 5.70
CA ALA A 43 -2.12 5.42 6.73
C ALA A 43 -3.10 4.40 6.12
N ILE A 44 -3.65 3.52 6.93
CA ILE A 44 -4.67 2.55 6.49
C ILE A 44 -5.89 3.21 5.83
N GLU A 45 -6.22 4.46 6.17
CA GLU A 45 -7.26 5.25 5.51
C GLU A 45 -7.06 5.37 3.98
N SER A 46 -5.84 5.18 3.50
CA SER A 46 -5.50 5.15 2.07
C SER A 46 -6.16 3.99 1.35
N PHE A 47 -6.26 2.84 2.01
CA PHE A 47 -7.04 1.70 1.50
C PHE A 47 -8.50 2.09 1.37
N THR A 48 -9.07 2.69 2.42
CA THR A 48 -10.47 3.13 2.40
C THR A 48 -10.72 4.10 1.26
N LEU A 49 -9.84 5.10 1.04
CA LEU A 49 -10.03 6.03 -0.08
C LEU A 49 -9.95 5.33 -1.44
N SER A 50 -9.00 4.40 -1.61
CA SER A 50 -8.79 3.66 -2.87
C SER A 50 -10.01 2.83 -3.29
N ASN A 51 -10.89 2.47 -2.35
CA ASN A 51 -12.12 1.75 -2.67
C ASN A 51 -13.18 2.63 -3.37
N PHE A 52 -13.12 3.96 -3.17
CA PHE A 52 -14.23 4.85 -3.54
C PHE A 52 -13.83 6.02 -4.45
N LYS A 53 -12.54 6.19 -4.73
CA LYS A 53 -12.04 7.29 -5.56
C LYS A 53 -11.01 6.77 -6.56
N HIS A 54 -10.99 7.39 -7.73
CA HIS A 54 -10.04 7.09 -8.79
C HIS A 54 -8.85 8.04 -8.78
N HIS A 55 -7.71 7.55 -9.25
CA HIS A 55 -6.43 8.26 -9.33
C HIS A 55 -5.95 8.81 -7.98
N VAL A 56 -6.19 8.07 -6.89
CA VAL A 56 -5.84 8.50 -5.53
C VAL A 56 -4.33 8.67 -5.37
N PHE A 57 -3.54 7.90 -6.12
CA PHE A 57 -2.08 8.00 -6.12
C PHE A 57 -1.55 9.35 -6.65
N GLU A 58 -2.38 10.17 -7.29
CA GLU A 58 -1.99 11.53 -7.70
C GLU A 58 -2.15 12.55 -6.56
N GLU A 59 -2.97 12.21 -5.58
CA GLU A 59 -3.17 13.02 -4.39
C GLU A 59 -2.06 12.79 -3.37
N ARG A 60 -1.84 13.81 -2.55
CA ARG A 60 -0.86 13.80 -1.47
C ARG A 60 -1.49 14.15 -0.15
N LYS A 61 -0.98 13.51 0.91
CA LYS A 61 -1.35 13.78 2.29
C LYS A 61 -0.12 13.68 3.18
N GLU A 62 -0.02 14.61 4.14
CA GLU A 62 1.13 14.63 5.05
C GLU A 62 0.97 13.57 6.15
N THR A 63 -0.26 13.42 6.66
CA THR A 63 -0.55 12.56 7.82
C THR A 63 -1.80 11.72 7.62
N GLY A 64 -1.87 10.58 8.32
CA GLY A 64 -3.08 9.77 8.38
C GLY A 64 -4.26 10.56 8.99
N LYS A 65 -3.99 11.46 9.93
CA LYS A 65 -4.99 12.35 10.53
C LYS A 65 -5.68 13.23 9.49
N GLU A 66 -4.91 13.85 8.59
CA GLU A 66 -5.45 14.69 7.52
C GLU A 66 -6.34 13.87 6.57
N LEU A 67 -5.86 12.69 6.17
CA LEU A 67 -6.62 11.79 5.31
C LEU A 67 -7.92 11.31 5.97
N LYS A 68 -7.87 10.98 7.26
CA LYS A 68 -9.05 10.58 8.05
C LYS A 68 -10.10 11.69 8.12
N GLN A 69 -9.67 12.93 8.36
CA GLN A 69 -10.56 14.10 8.35
C GLN A 69 -11.20 14.29 6.97
N TYR A 70 -10.42 14.14 5.89
CA TYR A 70 -10.92 14.20 4.52
C TYR A 70 -12.00 13.14 4.26
N LEU A 71 -11.75 11.87 4.62
CA LEU A 71 -12.74 10.79 4.47
C LEU A 71 -14.05 11.10 5.21
N HIS A 72 -13.95 11.53 6.47
CA HIS A 72 -15.11 11.89 7.27
C HIS A 72 -15.92 13.03 6.63
N SER A 73 -15.26 14.06 6.10
CA SER A 73 -15.92 15.19 5.43
C SER A 73 -16.67 14.80 4.15
N ARG A 74 -16.30 13.66 3.55
CA ARG A 74 -16.90 13.12 2.32
C ARG A 74 -17.85 11.95 2.58
N HIS A 75 -18.13 11.63 3.86
CA HIS A 75 -18.91 10.47 4.26
C HIS A 75 -18.39 9.13 3.69
N ILE A 76 -17.08 9.03 3.48
CA ILE A 76 -16.42 7.80 3.03
C ILE A 76 -16.05 6.98 4.27
N ASN A 77 -16.51 5.73 4.32
CA ASN A 77 -16.32 4.83 5.46
C ASN A 77 -16.03 3.40 4.97
N HIS A 78 -15.14 2.69 5.67
CA HIS A 78 -14.81 1.29 5.41
C HIS A 78 -16.02 0.34 5.51
N GLN A 79 -17.07 0.70 6.25
CA GLN A 79 -18.29 -0.10 6.37
C GLN A 79 -19.05 -0.24 5.03
N ASN A 80 -18.80 0.65 4.07
CA ASN A 80 -19.44 0.65 2.76
C ASN A 80 -18.62 -0.09 1.69
N ILE A 81 -17.54 -0.80 2.08
CA ILE A 81 -16.71 -1.54 1.14
C ILE A 81 -17.51 -2.74 0.63
N THR A 82 -17.68 -2.80 -0.69
CA THR A 82 -18.25 -3.91 -1.46
C THR A 82 -17.18 -4.55 -2.35
N GLU A 83 -17.53 -5.67 -2.99
CA GLU A 83 -16.67 -6.32 -3.98
C GLU A 83 -16.27 -5.38 -5.13
N GLU A 84 -17.21 -4.61 -5.67
CA GLU A 84 -16.94 -3.65 -6.75
C GLU A 84 -15.98 -2.54 -6.28
N SER A 85 -16.12 -2.09 -5.04
CA SER A 85 -15.20 -1.10 -4.46
C SER A 85 -13.81 -1.69 -4.20
N LEU A 86 -13.71 -2.99 -3.87
CA LEU A 86 -12.43 -3.68 -3.75
C LEU A 86 -11.73 -3.80 -5.11
N MET A 87 -12.48 -4.09 -6.18
CA MET A 87 -11.93 -4.06 -7.54
C MET A 87 -11.37 -2.67 -7.90
N CYS A 88 -12.03 -1.59 -7.43
CA CYS A 88 -11.51 -0.24 -7.57
C CYS A 88 -10.16 -0.08 -6.84
N ALA A 89 -10.05 -0.53 -5.59
CA ALA A 89 -8.80 -0.46 -4.83
C ALA A 89 -7.66 -1.28 -5.49
N VAL A 90 -7.96 -2.44 -6.08
CA VAL A 90 -6.97 -3.23 -6.84
C VAL A 90 -6.51 -2.45 -8.08
N ARG A 91 -7.42 -1.81 -8.82
CA ARG A 91 -7.06 -0.98 -9.98
C ARG A 91 -6.18 0.21 -9.57
N GLU A 92 -6.50 0.88 -8.48
CA GLU A 92 -5.68 1.97 -7.94
C GLU A 92 -4.28 1.50 -7.53
N LEU A 93 -4.17 0.32 -6.89
CA LEU A 93 -2.87 -0.31 -6.62
C LEU A 93 -2.10 -0.55 -7.93
N TRP A 94 -2.74 -1.13 -8.95
CA TRP A 94 -2.10 -1.38 -10.25
C TRP A 94 -1.61 -0.09 -10.91
N GLU A 95 -2.45 0.94 -10.96
CA GLU A 95 -2.08 2.26 -11.51
C GLU A 95 -0.88 2.85 -10.77
N ALA A 96 -0.85 2.77 -9.45
CA ALA A 96 0.27 3.25 -8.65
C ALA A 96 1.57 2.50 -9.00
N LEU A 97 1.53 1.17 -9.08
CA LEU A 97 2.68 0.35 -9.48
C LEU A 97 3.20 0.71 -10.88
N GLN A 98 2.28 1.00 -11.82
CA GLN A 98 2.66 1.47 -13.15
C GLN A 98 3.34 2.84 -13.11
N LYS A 99 2.80 3.79 -12.32
CA LYS A 99 3.33 5.16 -12.19
C LYS A 99 4.69 5.21 -11.45
N ILE A 100 4.93 4.32 -10.48
CA ILE A 100 6.20 4.28 -9.73
C ILE A 100 7.35 3.79 -10.62
N GLY A 101 7.10 2.84 -11.51
CA GLY A 101 8.15 2.31 -12.37
C GLY A 101 7.78 1.07 -13.16
N LYS A 102 6.51 0.93 -13.57
CA LYS A 102 6.00 -0.29 -14.24
C LYS A 102 6.30 -1.56 -13.46
N LEU A 103 6.10 -1.48 -12.14
CA LEU A 103 6.36 -2.59 -11.24
C LEU A 103 5.37 -3.72 -11.51
N LYS A 104 5.85 -4.96 -11.45
CA LYS A 104 5.03 -6.16 -11.50
C LYS A 104 4.87 -6.69 -10.09
N LEU A 105 3.68 -7.19 -9.76
CA LEU A 105 3.45 -7.87 -8.49
C LEU A 105 4.05 -9.26 -8.56
N ASP A 106 5.06 -9.50 -7.71
CA ASP A 106 5.59 -10.82 -7.40
C ASP A 106 5.10 -11.17 -5.99
N LEU A 107 4.16 -12.12 -5.91
CA LEU A 107 3.59 -12.57 -4.64
C LEU A 107 4.48 -13.62 -3.96
N ASP A 108 5.34 -14.29 -4.72
CA ASP A 108 6.30 -15.25 -4.18
C ASP A 108 7.47 -14.54 -3.51
N ASP A 109 7.91 -13.39 -4.06
CA ASP A 109 8.90 -12.52 -3.43
C ASP A 109 8.60 -11.02 -3.62
N PHE A 110 7.87 -10.44 -2.67
CA PHE A 110 7.47 -9.04 -2.75
C PHE A 110 8.58 -8.04 -2.38
N ARG A 111 9.77 -8.50 -1.96
CA ARG A 111 10.81 -7.62 -1.37
C ARG A 111 11.27 -6.54 -2.34
N GLU A 112 11.54 -6.91 -3.59
CA GLU A 112 12.06 -5.97 -4.59
C GLU A 112 11.02 -4.88 -4.90
N VAL A 113 9.77 -5.29 -5.10
CA VAL A 113 8.66 -4.38 -5.40
C VAL A 113 8.41 -3.43 -4.23
N ASN A 114 8.32 -3.98 -3.02
CA ASN A 114 8.10 -3.22 -1.79
C ASN A 114 9.24 -2.22 -1.53
N LYS A 115 10.49 -2.61 -1.80
CA LYS A 115 11.65 -1.72 -1.67
C LYS A 115 11.56 -0.55 -2.65
N LYS A 116 11.19 -0.79 -3.91
CA LYS A 116 11.03 0.28 -4.92
C LYS A 116 9.91 1.24 -4.56
N ILE A 117 8.79 0.74 -4.02
CA ILE A 117 7.68 1.57 -3.53
C ILE A 117 8.14 2.42 -2.35
N PHE A 118 8.81 1.80 -1.38
CA PHE A 118 9.34 2.51 -0.21
C PHE A 118 10.31 3.62 -0.61
N ASP A 119 11.29 3.33 -1.47
CA ASP A 119 12.26 4.33 -1.92
C ASP A 119 11.63 5.47 -2.73
N PHE A 120 10.56 5.17 -3.46
CA PHE A 120 9.78 6.18 -4.16
C PHE A 120 9.05 7.10 -3.17
N GLU A 121 8.35 6.54 -2.18
CA GLU A 121 7.62 7.31 -1.18
C GLU A 121 8.56 8.16 -0.30
N GLU A 122 9.75 7.65 0.06
CA GLU A 122 10.74 8.45 0.78
C GLU A 122 11.21 9.67 -0.03
N LYS A 123 11.40 9.51 -1.34
CA LYS A 123 11.75 10.63 -2.23
C LYS A 123 10.61 11.63 -2.38
N GLU A 124 9.37 11.14 -2.51
CA GLU A 124 8.19 12.01 -2.55
C GLU A 124 8.07 12.81 -1.26
N MET A 125 8.31 12.18 -0.12
CA MET A 125 8.27 12.83 1.19
C MET A 125 9.39 13.86 1.35
N GLU A 126 10.62 13.54 0.94
CA GLU A 126 11.75 14.46 0.98
C GLU A 126 11.47 15.72 0.15
N SER A 127 10.93 15.53 -1.06
CA SER A 127 10.75 16.58 -2.07
C SER A 127 9.47 17.41 -1.88
N ASN A 128 8.36 16.77 -1.47
CA ASN A 128 7.03 17.38 -1.44
C ASN A 128 6.48 17.56 -0.02
N LYS A 129 7.14 17.02 1.00
CA LYS A 129 6.68 17.00 2.41
C LYS A 129 5.31 16.33 2.58
N ALA A 130 4.98 15.40 1.70
CA ALA A 130 3.79 14.57 1.79
C ALA A 130 4.01 13.25 1.05
N TYR A 131 3.31 12.21 1.48
CA TYR A 131 3.26 10.93 0.76
C TYR A 131 2.17 10.95 -0.30
N ARG A 132 2.34 10.12 -1.33
CA ARG A 132 1.22 9.81 -2.23
C ARG A 132 0.28 8.82 -1.55
N ILE A 133 -0.99 8.88 -1.90
CA ILE A 133 -1.98 7.97 -1.31
C ILE A 133 -1.81 6.59 -1.95
N LEU A 134 -1.38 5.61 -1.15
CA LEU A 134 -1.16 4.24 -1.58
C LEU A 134 -1.42 3.28 -0.42
N SER A 135 -2.10 2.17 -0.69
CA SER A 135 -2.16 1.04 0.25
C SER A 135 -1.81 -0.26 -0.44
N LEU A 136 -0.94 -1.04 0.21
CA LEU A 136 -0.57 -2.37 -0.28
C LEU A 136 -1.49 -3.47 0.27
N LEU A 137 -2.62 -3.13 0.90
CA LEU A 137 -3.51 -4.14 1.51
C LEU A 137 -4.05 -5.14 0.48
N CYS A 138 -4.36 -4.69 -0.74
CA CYS A 138 -4.81 -5.58 -1.81
C CYS A 138 -3.80 -6.69 -2.12
N VAL A 139 -2.49 -6.49 -1.88
CA VAL A 139 -1.48 -7.54 -2.03
C VAL A 139 -1.75 -8.72 -1.10
N SER A 140 -2.18 -8.47 0.15
CA SER A 140 -2.56 -9.57 1.06
C SER A 140 -3.82 -10.30 0.63
N LEU A 141 -4.78 -9.58 0.04
CA LEU A 141 -6.02 -10.21 -0.43
C LEU A 141 -5.74 -11.13 -1.63
N LEU A 142 -4.84 -10.72 -2.51
CA LEU A 142 -4.35 -11.53 -3.62
C LEU A 142 -3.54 -12.74 -3.13
N ASP A 143 -2.58 -12.56 -2.21
CA ASP A 143 -1.76 -13.65 -1.66
C ASP A 143 -2.58 -14.71 -0.88
N LEU A 144 -3.69 -14.30 -0.27
CA LEU A 144 -4.63 -15.19 0.40
C LEU A 144 -5.61 -15.90 -0.56
N GLY A 145 -5.65 -15.52 -1.85
CA GLY A 145 -6.65 -16.01 -2.81
C GLY A 145 -8.06 -15.52 -2.52
N LEU A 146 -8.21 -14.40 -1.80
CA LEU A 146 -9.51 -13.74 -1.58
C LEU A 146 -9.91 -12.86 -2.75
N LEU A 147 -8.91 -12.40 -3.52
CA LEU A 147 -9.08 -11.75 -4.80
C LEU A 147 -8.25 -12.51 -5.81
N GLU A 148 -8.78 -12.68 -7.01
CA GLU A 148 -8.09 -13.26 -8.14
C GLU A 148 -8.17 -12.30 -9.31
N ILE A 149 -7.14 -12.31 -10.15
CA ILE A 149 -7.10 -11.51 -11.36
C ILE A 149 -7.41 -12.44 -12.50
N GLU A 150 -8.61 -12.29 -13.06
CA GLU A 150 -8.98 -12.99 -14.28
C GLU A 150 -8.18 -12.38 -15.43
N GLU A 151 -7.29 -13.18 -16.04
CA GLU A 151 -6.76 -12.84 -17.35
C GLU A 151 -7.87 -13.11 -18.37
N GLU A 152 -8.32 -12.08 -19.10
CA GLU A 152 -9.20 -12.28 -20.25
C GLU A 152 -8.47 -13.15 -21.29
N THR A 153 -8.92 -14.41 -21.42
CA THR A 153 -8.50 -15.36 -22.47
C THR A 153 -9.00 -14.97 -23.85
#